data_AF-A0A3D1RXA3-F1
#
_entry.id   AF-A0A3D1RXA3-F1
#
_cell.length_a   1.000
_cell.length_b   1.000
_cell.length_c   1.000
_cell.angle_alpha   90.00
_cell.angle_beta   90.00
_cell.angle_gamma   90.00
#
_symmetry.space_group_name_H-M   'P 1'
#
loop_
_entity.id
_entity.type
_entity.pdbx_description
1 polymer ?
#
loop_
_entity_poly.entity_id
_entity_poly.type
_entity_poly.pdbx_seq_one_letter_code
_entity_poly.pdbx_strand_id
1 'polypeptide(L)'
;STLKSEYLDEGTALYHLIRNVGSSIYISFSVAIVMRTAGQSYSEMSQFISPFNDTFRMPWASGQWNMDSVEGLSHLSGEMTRQAAMIGYLNSFQLFSLTAVLALPLILLIRWQRPGTPAPDPAPEEKR
;
A
#
# COMPACT_ATOMS: atom_id res chain seq x y z
N SER A 1 -24.37 -15.85 -11.06
CA SER A 1 -23.38 -16.77 -10.46
C SER A 1 -23.31 -18.05 -11.27
N THR A 2 -22.13 -18.61 -11.53
CA THR A 2 -21.98 -19.95 -12.15
C THR A 2 -22.09 -21.08 -11.12
N LEU A 3 -22.19 -20.76 -9.83
CA LEU A 3 -22.36 -21.70 -8.73
C LEU A 3 -23.85 -21.92 -8.43
N LYS A 4 -24.26 -23.17 -8.19
CA LYS A 4 -25.64 -23.51 -7.79
C LYS A 4 -25.99 -22.87 -6.43
N SER A 5 -27.27 -22.56 -6.23
CA SER A 5 -27.76 -21.86 -5.03
C SER A 5 -27.41 -22.58 -3.73
N GLU A 6 -27.38 -23.92 -3.76
CA GLU A 6 -27.08 -24.78 -2.60
C GLU A 6 -25.64 -24.64 -2.07
N TYR A 7 -24.69 -24.16 -2.89
CA TYR A 7 -23.28 -24.01 -2.53
C TYR A 7 -22.87 -22.55 -2.26
N LEU A 8 -23.81 -21.60 -2.29
CA LEU A 8 -23.50 -20.17 -2.13
C LEU A 8 -22.96 -19.85 -0.74
N ASP A 9 -23.45 -20.53 0.30
CA ASP A 9 -23.02 -20.32 1.68
C ASP A 9 -21.55 -20.72 1.86
N GLU A 10 -21.18 -21.90 1.36
CA GLU A 10 -19.81 -22.43 1.38
C GLU A 10 -18.87 -21.60 0.50
N GLY A 11 -19.33 -21.19 -0.69
CA GLY A 11 -18.56 -20.33 -1.60
C GLY A 11 -18.27 -18.96 -0.98
N THR A 12 -19.23 -18.39 -0.26
CA THR A 12 -19.07 -17.12 0.46
C THR A 12 -18.08 -17.26 1.60
N ALA A 13 -18.18 -18.34 2.40
CA ALA A 13 -17.24 -18.63 3.48
C ALA A 13 -15.80 -18.77 2.97
N LEU A 14 -15.59 -19.51 1.87
CA LEU A 14 -14.28 -19.67 1.25
C LEU A 14 -13.73 -18.36 0.69
N TYR A 15 -14.57 -17.54 0.05
CA TYR A 15 -14.17 -16.22 -0.44
C TYR A 15 -13.68 -15.32 0.71
N HIS A 16 -14.40 -15.29 1.83
CA HIS A 16 -13.98 -14.53 3.01
C HIS A 16 -12.66 -15.02 3.58
N LEU A 17 -12.47 -16.34 3.67
CA LEU A 17 -11.22 -16.93 4.15
C LEU A 17 -10.04 -16.50 3.28
N ILE A 18 -10.14 -16.67 1.96
CA ILE A 18 -9.07 -16.31 1.02
C ILE A 18 -8.78 -14.81 1.08
N ARG A 19 -9.82 -13.97 1.13
CA ARG A 19 -9.67 -12.51 1.26
C ARG A 19 -8.92 -12.13 2.52
N ASN A 20 -9.27 -12.71 3.66
CA ASN A 20 -8.64 -12.40 4.94
C ASN A 20 -7.18 -12.85 4.97
N VAL A 21 -6.89 -14.07 4.52
CA VAL A 21 -5.51 -14.58 4.41
C VAL A 21 -4.68 -13.72 3.46
N GLY A 22 -5.21 -13.40 2.28
CA GLY A 22 -4.54 -12.56 1.29
C GLY A 22 -4.24 -11.16 1.84
N SER A 23 -5.21 -10.55 2.54
CA SER A 23 -5.03 -9.23 3.16
C SER A 23 -3.94 -9.25 4.23
N SER A 24 -3.93 -10.27 5.09
CA SER A 24 -2.91 -10.39 6.15
C SER A 24 -1.50 -10.57 5.57
N ILE A 25 -1.34 -11.37 4.52
CA ILE A 25 -0.05 -11.55 3.83
C ILE A 25 0.39 -10.22 3.20
N TYR A 26 -0.52 -9.52 2.50
CA TYR A 26 -0.23 -8.25 1.85
C TYR A 26 0.19 -7.17 2.84
N ILE A 27 -0.51 -7.04 3.97
CA ILE A 27 -0.17 -6.08 5.03
C ILE A 27 1.21 -6.40 5.61
N SER A 28 1.49 -7.68 5.89
CA SER A 28 2.79 -8.11 6.42
C SER A 28 3.94 -7.77 5.47
N PHE A 29 3.77 -8.02 4.17
CA PHE A 29 4.73 -7.65 3.14
C PHE A 29 4.93 -6.13 3.04
N SER A 30 3.84 -5.37 3.07
CA SER A 30 3.86 -3.91 3.02
C SER A 30 4.66 -3.33 4.18
N VAL A 31 4.42 -3.82 5.40
CA VAL A 31 5.18 -3.41 6.60
C VAL A 31 6.65 -3.77 6.48
N ALA A 32 6.96 -4.99 6.01
CA ALA A 32 8.34 -5.42 5.80
C ALA A 32 9.09 -4.51 4.80
N ILE A 33 8.42 -4.09 3.72
CA ILE A 33 8.98 -3.14 2.74
C ILE A 33 9.20 -1.77 3.36
N VAL A 34 8.22 -1.23 4.10
CA VAL A 34 8.38 0.05 4.80
C VAL A 34 9.61 0.01 5.72
N MET A 35 9.70 -1.00 6.59
CA MET A 35 10.80 -1.12 7.55
C MET A 35 12.15 -1.28 6.85
N ARG A 36 12.22 -2.19 5.85
CA ARG A 36 13.48 -2.48 5.17
C ARG A 36 13.98 -1.28 4.38
N THR A 37 13.10 -0.66 3.59
CA THR A 37 13.53 0.46 2.74
C THR A 37 13.76 1.73 3.54
N ALA A 38 12.99 2.00 4.60
CA ALA A 38 13.31 3.09 5.52
C ALA A 38 14.68 2.88 6.19
N GLY A 39 14.98 1.67 6.66
CA GLY A 39 16.30 1.36 7.23
C GLY A 39 17.45 1.56 6.24
N GLN A 40 17.28 1.11 5.00
CA GLN A 40 18.25 1.33 3.92
C GLN A 40 18.44 2.82 3.63
N SER A 41 17.36 3.58 3.44
CA SER A 41 17.43 5.01 3.15
C SER A 41 18.05 5.81 4.30
N TYR A 42 17.74 5.47 5.55
CA TYR A 42 18.40 6.08 6.71
C TYR A 42 19.92 5.82 6.68
N SER A 43 20.32 4.57 6.40
CA SER A 43 21.72 4.19 6.31
C SER A 43 22.46 4.83 5.13
N GLU A 44 21.77 5.14 4.04
CA GLU A 44 22.34 5.87 2.90
C GLU A 44 22.49 7.36 3.26
N MET A 45 21.46 7.97 3.85
CA MET A 45 21.51 9.37 4.29
C MET A 45 22.59 9.60 5.34
N SER A 46 22.81 8.66 6.26
CA SER A 46 23.80 8.81 7.34
C SER A 46 25.24 8.87 6.83
N GLN A 47 25.52 8.31 5.65
CA GLN A 47 26.84 8.39 5.02
C GLN A 47 27.20 9.83 4.64
N PHE A 48 26.20 10.69 4.37
CA PHE A 48 26.42 12.10 4.05
C PHE A 48 26.60 12.97 5.31
N ILE A 49 26.19 12.47 6.48
CA ILE A 49 26.43 13.11 7.78
C ILE A 49 27.81 12.67 8.26
N SER A 50 28.84 13.33 7.74
CA SER A 50 30.23 13.00 8.00
C SER A 50 31.07 14.27 8.21
N PRO A 51 32.03 14.27 9.15
CA PRO A 51 32.99 15.38 9.31
C PRO A 51 33.82 15.65 8.04
N PHE A 52 33.90 14.67 7.14
CA PHE A 52 34.63 14.79 5.87
C PHE A 52 33.77 15.37 4.73
N ASN A 53 32.50 15.71 4.99
CA ASN A 53 31.65 16.36 4.01
C ASN A 53 31.91 17.87 4.00
N ASP A 54 32.59 18.35 2.96
CA ASP A 54 32.97 19.77 2.81
C ASP A 54 31.77 20.72 2.79
N THR A 55 30.56 20.22 2.48
CA THR A 55 29.31 21.00 2.54
C THR A 55 29.05 21.55 3.94
N PHE A 56 29.37 20.78 4.99
CA PHE A 56 29.18 21.20 6.38
C PHE A 56 30.31 22.09 6.91
N ARG A 57 31.41 22.19 6.17
CA ARG A 57 32.54 23.10 6.47
C ARG A 57 32.31 24.50 5.90
N MET A 58 31.31 24.67 5.04
CA MET A 58 30.94 25.94 4.42
C MET A 58 29.68 26.50 5.11
N PRO A 59 29.78 27.53 5.98
CA PRO A 59 28.64 28.03 6.76
C PRO A 59 27.46 28.53 5.91
N TRP A 60 27.75 28.98 4.69
CA TRP A 60 26.76 29.46 3.72
C TRP A 60 26.03 28.32 3.00
N ALA A 61 26.55 27.09 3.04
CA ALA A 61 25.96 25.90 2.45
C ALA A 61 25.24 25.01 3.48
N SER A 62 25.73 24.95 4.73
CA SER A 62 25.09 24.19 5.81
C SER A 62 23.87 24.87 6.43
N GLY A 63 23.77 26.20 6.32
CA GLY A 63 22.63 26.96 6.81
C GLY A 63 22.45 26.82 8.33
N GLN A 64 21.28 26.33 8.76
CA GLN A 64 20.96 26.11 10.18
C GLN A 64 21.38 24.71 10.69
N TRP A 65 21.90 23.85 9.81
CA TRP A 65 22.30 22.50 10.20
C TRP A 65 23.69 22.50 10.84
N ASN A 66 23.77 21.95 12.04
CA ASN A 66 25.00 21.90 12.84
C ASN A 66 25.34 20.43 13.18
N MET A 67 26.57 20.02 12.89
CA MET A 67 27.10 18.69 13.22
C MET A 67 27.99 18.69 14.47
N ASP A 68 28.42 19.85 14.92
CA ASP A 68 29.38 20.01 16.02
C ASP A 68 28.69 20.02 17.39
N SER A 69 27.36 20.15 17.41
CA SER A 69 26.56 20.08 18.63
C SER A 69 25.69 18.83 18.67
N VAL A 70 25.51 18.28 19.88
CA VAL A 70 24.62 17.13 20.13
C VAL A 70 23.18 17.47 19.73
N GLU A 71 22.74 18.70 19.97
CA GLU A 71 21.42 19.19 19.59
C GLU A 71 21.24 19.18 18.07
N GLY A 72 22.20 19.73 17.32
CA GLY A 72 22.16 19.77 15.85
C GLY A 72 22.17 18.39 15.21
N LEU A 73 22.98 17.47 15.75
CA LEU A 73 22.97 16.07 15.34
C LEU A 73 21.63 15.38 15.62
N SER A 74 20.97 15.71 16.73
CA SER A 74 19.64 15.15 17.05
C SER A 74 18.57 15.63 16.07
N HIS A 75 18.59 16.91 15.67
CA HIS A 75 17.70 17.46 14.65
C HIS A 75 17.94 16.80 13.28
N LEU A 76 19.20 16.64 12.88
CA LEU A 76 19.57 15.96 11.63
C LEU A 76 19.09 14.51 11.62
N SER A 77 19.39 13.75 12.66
CA SER A 77 18.93 12.35 12.79
C SER A 77 17.40 12.25 12.79
N GLY A 78 16.70 13.18 13.45
CA GLY A 78 15.24 13.25 13.42
C GLY A 78 14.68 13.48 12.02
N GLU A 79 15.24 14.42 11.26
CA GLU A 79 14.79 14.69 9.89
C GLU A 79 15.13 13.52 8.95
N MET A 80 16.31 12.92 9.07
CA MET A 80 16.66 11.71 8.32
C MET A 80 15.70 10.55 8.61
N THR A 81 15.32 10.37 9.87
CA THR A 81 14.35 9.34 10.28
C THR A 81 12.99 9.61 9.63
N ARG A 82 12.55 10.88 9.63
CA ARG A 82 11.29 11.30 9.00
C ARG A 82 11.30 11.05 7.49
N GLN A 83 12.38 11.41 6.80
CA GLN A 83 12.53 11.19 5.36
C GLN A 83 12.63 9.71 5.01
N ALA A 84 13.40 8.94 5.78
CA ALA A 84 13.53 7.50 5.63
C ALA A 84 12.18 6.80 5.74
N ALA A 85 11.39 7.15 6.78
CA ALA A 85 10.03 6.64 6.94
C ALA A 85 9.14 7.01 5.73
N MET A 86 9.23 8.24 5.25
CA MET A 86 8.47 8.68 4.07
C MET A 86 8.83 7.88 2.81
N ILE A 87 10.12 7.64 2.55
CA ILE A 87 10.57 6.78 1.44
C ILE A 87 10.02 5.36 1.62
N GLY A 88 10.05 4.83 2.84
CA GLY A 88 9.46 3.54 3.16
C GLY A 88 7.98 3.44 2.79
N TYR A 89 7.18 4.45 3.15
CA TYR A 89 5.77 4.51 2.77
C TYR A 89 5.57 4.64 1.26
N LEU A 90 6.36 5.47 0.57
CA LEU A 90 6.27 5.62 -0.88
C LEU A 90 6.52 4.30 -1.60
N ASN A 91 7.52 3.53 -1.17
CA ASN A 91 7.81 2.21 -1.75
C ASN A 91 6.65 1.22 -1.51
N SER A 92 5.99 1.27 -0.36
CA SER A 92 4.78 0.48 -0.08
C SER A 92 3.60 0.92 -0.97
N PHE A 93 3.43 2.23 -1.21
CA PHE A 93 2.42 2.71 -2.15
C PHE A 93 2.69 2.31 -3.60
N GLN A 94 3.96 2.21 -4.00
CA GLN A 94 4.32 1.67 -5.31
C GLN A 94 3.94 0.19 -5.43
N LEU A 95 4.17 -0.62 -4.38
CA LEU A 95 3.68 -2.00 -4.33
C LEU A 95 2.15 -2.06 -4.47
N PHE A 96 1.43 -1.23 -3.71
CA PHE A 96 -0.03 -1.13 -3.80
C PHE A 96 -0.49 -0.82 -5.23
N SER A 97 0.14 0.18 -5.85
CA SER A 97 -0.18 0.60 -7.21
C SER A 97 0.06 -0.54 -8.20
N LEU A 98 1.18 -1.26 -8.06
CA LEU A 98 1.48 -2.44 -8.88
C LEU A 98 0.43 -3.54 -8.68
N THR A 99 0.06 -3.86 -7.43
CA THR A 99 -0.98 -4.85 -7.13
C THR A 99 -2.32 -4.46 -7.75
N ALA A 100 -2.70 -3.18 -7.69
CA ALA A 100 -3.93 -2.69 -8.32
C ALA A 100 -3.90 -2.85 -9.85
N VAL A 101 -2.78 -2.51 -10.49
CA VAL A 101 -2.59 -2.69 -11.94
C VAL A 101 -2.65 -4.17 -12.33
N LEU A 102 -2.05 -5.06 -11.55
CA LEU A 102 -2.11 -6.51 -11.78
C LEU A 102 -3.51 -7.10 -11.63
N ALA A 103 -4.40 -6.45 -10.87
CA ALA A 103 -5.79 -6.87 -10.73
C ALA A 103 -6.65 -6.49 -11.95
N LEU A 104 -6.29 -5.46 -12.72
CA LEU A 104 -7.04 -5.02 -13.90
C LEU A 104 -7.30 -6.12 -14.94
N PRO A 105 -6.31 -6.92 -15.40
CA PRO A 105 -6.58 -7.98 -16.37
C PRO A 105 -7.55 -9.04 -15.82
N LEU A 106 -7.49 -9.35 -14.52
CA LEU A 106 -8.42 -10.29 -13.89
C LEU A 106 -9.86 -9.75 -13.89
N ILE A 107 -10.03 -8.45 -13.63
CA ILE A 107 -11.34 -7.78 -13.69
C ILE A 107 -11.91 -7.82 -15.12
N LEU A 108 -11.07 -7.62 -16.14
CA LEU A 108 -11.49 -7.67 -17.54
C LEU A 108 -11.97 -9.07 -17.98
N LEU A 109 -11.51 -10.14 -17.32
CA LEU A 109 -11.97 -11.51 -17.56
C LEU A 109 -13.33 -11.82 -16.90
N ILE A 110 -13.82 -10.97 -16.00
CA ILE A 110 -15.10 -11.19 -15.33
C ILE A 110 -16.24 -10.92 -16.32
N ARG A 111 -16.98 -11.98 -16.64
CA ARG A 111 -18.19 -11.88 -17.46
C ARG A 111 -19.35 -11.35 -16.64
N TRP A 112 -19.70 -10.08 -16.82
CA TRP A 112 -20.83 -9.46 -16.14
C TRP A 112 -22.17 -10.06 -16.64
N GLN A 113 -22.97 -10.62 -15.74
CA GLN A 113 -24.35 -11.02 -16.07
C GLN A 113 -25.24 -9.78 -16.00
N ARG A 114 -25.95 -9.47 -17.10
CA ARG A 114 -26.98 -8.41 -17.07
C ARG A 114 -28.09 -8.86 -16.09
N PRO A 115 -28.59 -7.97 -15.20
CA PRO A 115 -29.78 -8.27 -14.41
C PRO A 115 -30.88 -8.70 -15.37
N GLY A 116 -31.45 -9.89 -15.14
CA GLY A 116 -32.55 -10.40 -15.97
C GLY A 116 -33.70 -9.41 -15.94
N THR A 117 -34.27 -9.13 -17.11
CA THR A 117 -35.51 -8.35 -17.23
C THR A 117 -36.53 -8.94 -16.24
N PRO A 118 -37.16 -8.13 -15.36
CA PRO A 118 -38.19 -8.62 -14.47
C PRO A 118 -39.22 -9.38 -15.30
N ALA A 119 -39.62 -10.57 -14.83
CA ALA A 119 -40.69 -11.31 -15.47
C ALA A 119 -41.92 -10.39 -15.60
N PRO A 120 -42.63 -10.39 -16.74
CA PRO A 120 -43.85 -9.60 -16.87
C PRO A 120 -44.79 -9.96 -15.72
N ASP A 121 -45.38 -8.94 -15.09
CA ASP A 121 -46.40 -9.15 -14.06
C ASP A 121 -47.44 -10.14 -14.60
N PRO A 122 -47.85 -11.14 -13.80
CA PRO A 122 -48.91 -12.04 -14.22
C PRO A 122 -50.13 -11.19 -14.61
N ALA A 123 -50.64 -11.43 -15.82
CA ALA A 123 -51.79 -10.69 -16.34
C ALA A 123 -52.91 -10.73 -15.30
N PRO A 124 -53.63 -9.61 -15.07
CA PRO A 124 -54.74 -9.60 -14.14
C PRO A 124 -55.67 -10.75 -14.49
N GLU A 125 -55.97 -11.63 -13.54
CA GLU A 125 -56.96 -12.68 -13.73
C GLU A 125 -58.29 -12.02 -14.15
N GLU A 126 -58.55 -12.03 -15.46
CA GLU A 126 -59.81 -11.57 -16.02
C GLU A 126 -60.87 -12.64 -15.75
N LYS A 127 -61.52 -12.47 -14.59
CA LYS A 127 -62.95 -12.64 -14.29
C LYS A 127 -63.69 -13.84 -14.89
N ARG A 128 -64.47 -14.53 -14.04
CA ARG A 128 -65.91 -14.73 -14.27
C ARG A 128 -66.66 -15.11 -13.01
#